data_AF-A0A1H1PJN7-F1
#
_entry.id   AF-A0A1H1PJN7-F1
#
_cell.length_a   1.000
_cell.length_b   1.000
_cell.length_c   1.000
_cell.angle_alpha   90.00
_cell.angle_beta   90.00
_cell.angle_gamma   90.00
#
_symmetry.space_group_name_H-M   'P 1'
#
loop_
_entity.id
_entity.type
_entity.pdbx_description
1 polymer ?
#
loop_
_entity_poly.entity_id
_entity_poly.type
_entity_poly.pdbx_seq_one_letter_code
_entity_poly.pdbx_strand_id
1 'polypeptide(L)' 'MTDGRDEPRQRVVRVPGSRRARLTPVEGSDPAPEVPEGQAPRRSAPGDPKGPNDDQLLRDVPPHY' A
#
# COMPACT_ATOMS: atom_id res chain seq x y z
N MET A 1 -11.52 24.70 27.59
CA MET A 1 -11.47 23.38 26.93
C MET A 1 -12.77 23.23 26.16
N THR A 2 -12.86 23.76 24.94
CA THR A 2 -14.00 23.51 24.06
C THR A 2 -13.88 22.07 23.59
N ASP A 3 -14.76 21.22 24.09
CA ASP A 3 -14.84 19.82 23.71
C ASP A 3 -15.37 19.79 22.26
N GLY A 4 -14.60 19.24 21.30
CA GLY A 4 -14.93 19.19 19.87
C GLY A 4 -16.14 18.30 19.53
N ARG A 5 -17.13 18.21 20.43
CA ARG A 5 -18.32 17.38 20.28
C ARG A 5 -19.30 17.92 19.23
N ASP A 6 -19.23 19.21 18.92
CA ASP A 6 -20.10 19.89 17.96
C ASP A 6 -19.58 19.86 16.52
N GLU A 7 -18.34 19.38 16.28
CA GLU A 7 -17.81 19.21 14.94
C GLU A 7 -18.36 17.93 14.28
N PRO A 8 -18.69 17.95 12.98
CA PRO A 8 -19.15 16.77 12.27
C PRO A 8 -18.08 15.67 12.31
N ARG A 9 -18.42 14.54 12.96
CA ARG A 9 -17.49 13.42 13.14
C ARG A 9 -17.31 12.62 11.85
N GLN A 10 -16.09 12.12 11.66
CA GLN A 10 -15.78 11.14 10.61
C GLN A 10 -16.63 9.87 10.78
N ARG A 11 -17.26 9.41 9.70
CA ARG A 11 -18.18 8.25 9.73
C ARG A 11 -17.43 6.95 9.51
N VAL A 12 -17.91 5.89 10.15
CA VAL A 12 -17.39 4.52 10.00
C VAL A 12 -18.36 3.71 9.14
N VAL A 13 -17.88 3.14 8.02
CA VAL A 13 -18.69 2.38 7.07
C VAL A 13 -18.26 0.91 7.09
N ARG A 14 -19.23 0.00 7.23
CA ARG A 14 -18.99 -1.44 7.11
C ARG A 14 -18.81 -1.82 5.64
N VAL A 15 -17.77 -2.58 5.34
CA VAL A 15 -17.50 -3.06 3.97
C VAL A 15 -17.94 -4.52 3.87
N PRO A 16 -18.86 -4.86 2.96
CA PRO A 16 -19.28 -6.24 2.75
C PRO A 16 -18.09 -7.16 2.46
N GLY A 17 -18.04 -8.32 3.10
CA GLY A 17 -16.94 -9.29 2.94
C GLY A 17 -15.62 -8.91 3.63
N SER A 18 -15.50 -7.71 4.20
CA SER A 18 -14.34 -7.30 4.98
C SER A 18 -14.58 -7.50 6.48
N ARG A 19 -13.57 -8.02 7.18
CA ARG A 19 -13.57 -8.04 8.66
C ARG A 19 -13.40 -6.64 9.26
N ARG A 20 -12.79 -5.71 8.51
CA ARG A 20 -12.50 -4.35 8.97
C ARG A 20 -13.47 -3.34 8.33
N ALA A 21 -13.97 -2.43 9.16
CA ALA A 21 -14.69 -1.25 8.69
C ALA A 21 -13.72 -0.23 8.08
N ARG A 22 -14.22 0.68 7.24
CA ARG A 22 -13.48 1.79 6.66
C ARG A 22 -13.97 3.13 7.23
N LEU A 23 -13.07 4.08 7.34
CA LEU A 23 -13.41 5.47 7.68
C LEU A 23 -13.78 6.23 6.40
N THR A 24 -14.77 7.11 6.47
CA THR A 24 -15.02 8.08 5.38
C THR A 24 -13.89 9.09 5.32
N PRO A 25 -13.44 9.53 4.15
CA PRO A 25 -12.47 10.62 4.05
C PRO A 25 -12.94 11.85 4.82
N VAL A 26 -12.00 12.60 5.40
CA VAL A 26 -12.29 13.90 5.99
C VAL A 26 -12.51 14.90 4.85
N GLU A 27 -13.42 15.85 5.04
CA GLU A 27 -13.65 16.88 4.04
C GLU A 27 -12.37 17.65 3.73
N GLY A 28 -12.07 17.84 2.43
CA GLY A 28 -10.84 18.49 1.97
C GLY A 28 -9.57 17.62 2.01
N SER A 29 -9.66 16.35 2.45
CA SER A 29 -8.53 15.41 2.40
C SER A 29 -8.52 14.59 1.10
N ASP A 30 -7.32 14.30 0.59
CA ASP A 30 -7.11 13.31 -0.46
C ASP A 30 -6.81 11.94 0.16
N PRO A 31 -7.70 10.93 0.02
CA PRO A 31 -7.49 9.58 0.53
C PRO A 31 -6.74 8.67 -0.45
N ALA A 32 -6.41 9.14 -1.66
CA ALA A 32 -5.71 8.33 -2.64
C ALA A 32 -4.30 7.96 -2.12
N PRO A 33 -3.84 6.72 -2.37
CA PRO A 33 -2.45 6.39 -2.11
C PRO A 33 -1.55 7.25 -3.01
N GLU A 34 -0.42 7.68 -2.46
CA GLU A 34 0.60 8.36 -3.26
C GLU A 34 1.07 7.44 -4.39
N VAL A 35 1.01 7.94 -5.62
CA VAL A 35 1.59 7.26 -6.77
C VAL A 35 3.08 7.61 -6.84
N PRO A 36 3.99 6.63 -6.97
CA PRO A 36 5.40 6.93 -7.08
C PRO A 36 5.66 7.79 -8.32
N GLU A 37 6.16 9.01 -8.12
CA GLU A 37 6.58 9.87 -9.22
C GLU A 37 7.77 9.22 -9.95
N GLY A 38 7.57 8.89 -11.23
CA GLY A 38 8.67 8.61 -12.16
C GLY A 38 9.37 7.24 -12.06
N GLN A 39 8.96 6.33 -11.17
CA GLN A 39 9.57 5.00 -11.12
C GLN A 39 8.58 3.89 -11.44
N ALA A 40 8.50 3.54 -12.72
CA ALA A 40 8.06 2.20 -13.09
C ALA A 40 8.92 1.19 -12.34
N PRO A 41 8.34 0.09 -11.79
CA PRO A 41 9.13 -0.94 -11.15
C PRO A 41 10.18 -1.42 -12.16
N ARG A 42 11.45 -1.17 -11.87
CA ARG A 42 12.55 -1.59 -12.74
C ARG A 42 12.61 -3.10 -12.63
N ARG A 43 12.36 -3.79 -13.75
CA ARG A 43 12.69 -5.21 -13.87
C ARG A 43 14.21 -5.31 -13.89
N SER A 44 14.76 -6.19 -13.06
CA SER A 44 16.20 -6.47 -13.05
C SER A 44 16.63 -6.92 -14.45
N ALA A 45 17.69 -6.32 -14.98
CA ALA A 45 18.28 -6.66 -16.26
C ALA A 45 19.51 -7.58 -16.08
N PRO A 46 19.87 -8.38 -17.09
CA PRO A 46 21.13 -9.13 -17.07
C PRO A 46 22.31 -8.17 -16.89
N GLY A 47 23.06 -8.33 -15.80
CA GLY A 47 24.22 -7.48 -15.47
C GLY A 47 23.99 -6.44 -14.38
N ASP A 48 22.77 -6.32 -13.84
CA ASP A 48 22.54 -5.50 -12.64
C ASP A 48 23.37 -6.02 -11.45
N PRO A 49 23.85 -5.13 -10.56
CA PRO A 49 24.63 -5.52 -9.39
C PRO A 49 23.82 -6.48 -8.51
N LYS A 50 24.35 -7.69 -8.32
CA LYS A 50 23.72 -8.72 -7.52
C LYS A 50 23.80 -8.38 -6.03
N GLY A 51 22.68 -8.46 -5.35
CA GLY A 51 22.62 -8.47 -3.90
C GLY A 51 23.27 -9.73 -3.31
N PRO A 52 23.68 -9.72 -2.04
CA PRO A 52 24.35 -10.85 -1.40
C PRO A 52 23.60 -12.19 -1.44
N ASN A 53 22.27 -12.16 -1.64
CA ASN A 53 21.39 -13.34 -1.61
C ASN A 53 20.83 -13.72 -3.00
N ASP A 54 21.15 -12.98 -4.06
CA ASP A 54 20.44 -13.12 -5.34
C ASP A 54 20.72 -14.46 -6.01
N ASP A 55 21.95 -14.97 -5.89
CA ASP A 55 22.34 -16.26 -6.47
C ASP A 55 21.63 -17.45 -5.80
N GLN A 56 21.34 -17.35 -4.50
CA GLN A 56 20.59 -18.38 -3.79
C GLN A 56 19.11 -18.33 -4.19
N LEU A 57 18.51 -17.13 -4.19
CA LEU A 57 17.11 -16.93 -4.58
C LEU A 57 16.83 -17.40 -6.00
N LEU A 58 17.73 -17.15 -6.96
CA LEU A 58 17.60 -17.60 -8.35
C LEU A 58 17.64 -19.13 -8.50
N ARG A 59 18.34 -19.83 -7.61
CA ARG A 59 18.39 -21.31 -7.58
C ARG A 59 17.17 -21.92 -6.90
N ASP A 60 16.65 -21.22 -5.90
CA ASP A 60 15.53 -21.66 -5.07
C ASP A 60 14.16 -21.34 -5.70
N VAL A 61 14.11 -20.83 -6.94
CA VAL A 61 12.86 -20.61 -7.68
C VAL A 61 12.21 -21.97 -7.99
N PRO A 62 11.03 -22.27 -7.44
CA PRO A 62 10.35 -23.53 -7.71
C PRO A 62 9.95 -23.64 -9.19
N PRO A 63 9.94 -24.86 -9.76
CA PRO A 63 9.41 -25.06 -11.11
C PRO A 63 7.93 -24.64 -11.16
N HIS A 64 7.57 -23.85 -12.16
CA HIS A 64 6.17 -23.58 -12.47
C HIS A 64 5.57 -24.81 -13.16
N TYR A 65 4.52 -25.39 -12.59
CA TYR A 65 3.69 -26.44 -13.18
C TYR A 65 2.32 -25.90 -13.57
#